data_AF-A0AAJ2H319-F1
#
_entry.id   AF-A0AAJ2H319-F1
#
_cell.length_a   1.000
_cell.length_b   1.000
_cell.length_c   1.000
_cell.angle_alpha   90.00
_cell.angle_beta   90.00
_cell.angle_gamma   90.00
#
_symmetry.space_group_name_H-M   'P 1'
#
loop_
_entity.id
_entity.type
_entity.pdbx_description
1 polymer ?
#
loop_
_entity_poly.entity_id
_entity_poly.type
_entity_poly.pdbx_seq_one_letter_code
_entity_poly.pdbx_strand_id
1 'polypeptide(L)'
;MSIRITGTGLYTPPYSISNEELVDSLNAYVENYNNQYASEIEAGTVKAMRGSSAPFIEKVSGIKSRYVVDKKGILDPNRMCPIIPERSNDEWSIQAEMGTAA
;
A
#
# COMPACT_ATOMS: atom_id res chain seq x y z
N MET A 1 -37.86 -19.76 14.10
CA MET A 1 -36.55 -20.11 13.50
C MET A 1 -35.51 -19.15 14.01
N SER A 2 -34.31 -19.63 14.37
CA SER A 2 -33.18 -18.76 14.75
C SER A 2 -32.09 -18.91 13.70
N ILE A 3 -31.77 -17.81 13.01
CA ILE A 3 -30.64 -17.70 12.09
C ILE A 3 -29.46 -17.16 12.92
N ARG A 4 -28.27 -17.75 12.75
CA ARG A 4 -27.07 -17.42 13.54
C ARG A 4 -25.85 -17.37 12.64
N ILE A 5 -24.90 -16.51 12.98
CA ILE A 5 -23.51 -16.64 12.50
C ILE A 5 -22.86 -17.70 13.38
N THR A 6 -22.51 -18.85 12.80
CA THR A 6 -21.98 -20.00 13.54
C THR A 6 -20.48 -20.21 13.39
N GLY A 7 -19.82 -19.39 12.56
CA GLY A 7 -18.39 -19.45 12.33
C GLY A 7 -17.91 -18.23 11.55
N THR A 8 -16.62 -17.94 11.69
CA THR A 8 -15.90 -16.88 10.97
C THR A 8 -14.52 -17.39 10.60
N GLY A 9 -14.06 -17.01 9.41
CA GLY A 9 -12.71 -17.23 8.92
C GLY A 9 -11.97 -15.90 8.68
N LEU A 10 -10.64 -15.91 8.79
CA LEU A 10 -9.81 -14.73 8.58
C LEU A 10 -8.45 -15.14 7.98
N TYR A 11 -8.21 -14.71 6.75
CA TYR A 11 -6.91 -14.75 6.13
C TYR A 11 -6.15 -13.43 6.34
N THR A 12 -4.85 -13.51 6.61
CA THR A 12 -3.94 -12.36 6.71
C THR A 12 -2.77 -12.54 5.74
N PRO A 13 -2.50 -11.58 4.83
CA PRO A 13 -1.34 -11.62 3.95
C PRO A 13 0.00 -11.72 4.71
N PRO A 14 1.06 -12.28 4.11
CA PRO A 14 2.29 -12.63 4.83
C PRO A 14 3.14 -11.43 5.24
N TYR A 15 2.98 -10.26 4.61
CA TYR A 15 3.81 -9.09 4.88
C TYR A 15 3.03 -8.01 5.60
N SER A 16 3.73 -7.25 6.45
CA SER A 16 3.21 -6.04 7.09
C SER A 16 4.09 -4.84 6.77
N ILE A 17 3.46 -3.70 6.52
CA ILE A 17 4.11 -2.40 6.30
C ILE A 17 3.79 -1.48 7.48
N SER A 18 4.80 -0.96 8.16
CA SER A 18 4.63 0.04 9.21
C SER A 18 4.31 1.43 8.62
N ASN A 19 3.88 2.38 9.46
CA ASN A 19 3.70 3.76 9.00
C ASN A 19 5.02 4.40 8.58
N GLU A 20 6.11 4.10 9.28
CA GLU A 20 7.46 4.61 8.98
C GLU A 20 7.87 4.16 7.56
N GLU A 21 7.83 2.85 7.29
CA GLU A 21 8.20 2.31 5.98
C GLU A 21 7.38 2.93 4.83
N LEU A 22 6.07 3.06 5.03
CA LEU A 22 5.17 3.63 4.02
C LEU A 22 5.46 5.12 3.77
N VAL A 23 5.71 5.86 4.83
CA VAL A 23 6.01 7.29 4.77
C VAL A 23 7.38 7.53 4.15
N ASP A 24 8.38 6.72 4.48
CA ASP A 24 9.72 6.83 3.90
C ASP A 24 9.67 6.61 2.38
N SER A 25 8.92 5.58 1.92
CA SER A 25 8.69 5.33 0.49
C SER A 25 7.99 6.51 -0.19
N LEU A 26 6.93 7.04 0.41
CA LEU A 26 6.21 8.20 -0.14
C LEU A 26 7.12 9.44 -0.22
N ASN A 27 7.87 9.71 0.84
CA ASN A 27 8.73 10.89 0.93
C ASN A 27 9.86 10.83 -0.09
N ALA A 28 10.47 9.65 -0.30
CA ALA A 28 11.45 9.45 -1.36
C ALA A 28 10.85 9.69 -2.76
N TYR A 29 9.63 9.22 -3.02
CA TYR A 29 8.93 9.50 -4.28
C TYR A 29 8.66 11.01 -4.46
N VAL A 30 8.17 11.68 -3.40
CA VAL A 30 7.89 13.12 -3.43
C VAL A 30 9.15 13.94 -3.67
N GLU A 31 10.26 13.58 -3.04
CA GLU A 31 11.56 14.21 -3.27
C GLU A 31 12.00 14.06 -4.72
N ASN A 32 11.97 12.84 -5.26
CA ASN A 32 12.31 12.57 -6.66
C ASN A 32 11.43 13.37 -7.63
N TYR A 33 10.12 13.38 -7.40
CA TYR A 33 9.17 14.14 -8.23
C TYR A 33 9.45 15.65 -8.17
N ASN A 34 9.60 16.21 -6.98
CA ASN A 34 9.82 17.65 -6.84
C ASN A 34 11.17 18.10 -7.42
N ASN A 35 12.20 17.25 -7.32
CA ASN A 35 13.50 17.50 -7.95
C ASN A 35 13.41 17.43 -9.47
N GLN A 36 12.69 16.43 -10.01
CA GLN A 36 12.50 16.26 -11.45
C GLN A 36 11.73 17.44 -12.07
N TYR A 37 10.70 17.93 -11.38
CA TYR A 37 9.80 18.98 -11.87
C TYR A 37 10.09 20.37 -11.27
N ALA A 38 11.31 20.61 -10.78
CA ALA A 38 11.64 21.81 -10.02
C ALA A 38 11.34 23.10 -10.80
N SER A 39 11.71 23.15 -12.09
CA SER A 39 11.46 24.33 -12.93
C SER A 39 9.98 24.54 -13.25
N GLU A 40 9.21 23.48 -13.49
CA GLU A 40 7.76 23.63 -13.71
C GLU A 40 7.02 24.06 -12.44
N ILE A 41 7.51 23.64 -11.27
CA ILE A 41 7.01 24.05 -9.96
C ILE A 41 7.30 25.53 -9.73
N GLU A 42 8.51 26.00 -10.00
CA GLU A 42 8.87 27.43 -9.92
C GLU A 42 8.04 28.29 -10.89
N ALA A 43 7.78 27.79 -12.09
CA ALA A 43 6.92 28.43 -13.07
C ALA A 43 5.41 28.37 -12.71
N GLY A 44 5.03 27.64 -11.65
CA GLY A 44 3.65 27.48 -11.22
C GLY A 44 2.78 26.61 -12.14
N THR A 45 3.38 25.90 -13.09
CA THR A 45 2.68 25.03 -14.05
C THR A 45 2.44 23.63 -13.49
N VAL A 46 3.29 23.19 -12.56
CA VAL A 46 3.14 21.94 -11.81
C VAL A 46 3.08 22.26 -10.32
N LYS A 47 2.26 21.51 -9.58
CA LYS A 47 2.16 21.67 -8.12
C LYS A 47 3.21 20.79 -7.43
N ALA A 48 3.95 21.39 -6.50
CA ALA A 48 4.84 20.64 -5.61
C ALA A 48 4.05 19.60 -4.78
N MET A 49 4.56 18.38 -4.75
CA MET A 49 4.02 17.33 -3.89
C MET A 49 4.45 17.54 -2.44
N ARG A 50 3.63 17.04 -1.52
CA ARG A 50 3.89 17.09 -0.08
C ARG A 50 4.09 15.68 0.45
N GLY A 51 5.10 15.51 1.29
CA GLY A 51 5.32 14.27 2.02
C GLY A 51 4.29 14.05 3.13
N SER A 52 4.54 13.02 3.92
CA SER A 52 3.74 12.66 5.10
C SER A 52 4.65 12.34 6.30
N SER A 53 4.04 12.00 7.44
CA SER A 53 4.75 11.55 8.64
C SER A 53 4.00 10.42 9.33
N ALA A 54 4.72 9.47 9.93
CA ALA A 54 4.11 8.38 10.68
C ALA A 54 3.24 8.86 11.86
N PRO A 55 3.67 9.89 12.65
CA PRO A 55 2.82 10.46 13.71
C PRO A 55 1.54 11.11 13.17
N PHE A 56 1.56 11.69 11.96
CA PHE A 56 0.36 12.23 11.35
C PHE A 56 -0.65 11.11 11.08
N ILE A 57 -0.23 10.00 10.46
CA ILE A 57 -1.10 8.86 10.15
C ILE A 57 -1.71 8.29 11.43
N GLU A 58 -0.90 8.01 12.45
CA GLU A 58 -1.40 7.44 13.71
C GLU A 58 -2.36 8.41 14.41
N LYS A 59 -2.05 9.71 14.44
CA LYS A 59 -2.90 10.71 15.11
C LYS A 59 -4.28 10.86 14.47
N VAL A 60 -4.37 10.82 13.13
CA VAL A 60 -5.64 11.07 12.43
C VAL A 60 -6.47 9.81 12.20
N SER A 61 -5.87 8.62 12.27
CA SER A 61 -6.56 7.36 11.93
C SER A 61 -6.45 6.25 12.98
N GLY A 62 -5.49 6.33 13.91
CA GLY A 62 -5.14 5.24 14.82
C GLY A 62 -4.41 4.06 14.15
N ILE A 63 -4.21 4.08 12.83
CA ILE A 63 -3.52 3.01 12.09
C ILE A 63 -2.03 3.07 12.40
N LYS A 64 -1.44 1.90 12.65
CA LYS A 64 0.01 1.73 12.92
C LYS A 64 0.72 0.94 11.83
N SER A 65 0.05 -0.05 11.26
CA SER A 65 0.55 -0.90 10.20
C SER A 65 -0.60 -1.48 9.37
N ARG A 66 -0.27 -2.10 8.23
CA ARG A 66 -1.21 -2.83 7.39
C ARG A 66 -0.56 -4.07 6.79
N TYR A 67 -1.33 -5.16 6.65
CA TYR A 67 -0.89 -6.33 5.94
C TYR A 67 -1.06 -6.17 4.43
N VAL A 68 -0.09 -6.67 3.67
CA VAL A 68 -0.03 -6.56 2.21
C VAL A 68 0.46 -7.86 1.58
N VAL A 69 0.05 -8.09 0.34
CA VAL A 69 0.39 -9.30 -0.42
C VAL A 69 1.80 -9.27 -0.99
N ASP A 70 2.27 -8.06 -1.34
CA ASP A 70 3.62 -7.79 -1.79
C ASP A 70 4.08 -6.48 -1.15
N LYS A 71 5.15 -6.57 -0.35
CA LYS A 71 5.74 -5.41 0.31
C LYS A 71 6.74 -4.69 -0.59
N LYS A 72 7.43 -5.44 -1.47
CA LYS A 72 8.56 -4.92 -2.24
C LYS A 72 8.11 -3.89 -3.28
N GLY A 73 7.07 -4.19 -4.04
CA GLY A 73 6.56 -3.28 -5.06
C GLY A 73 5.89 -2.04 -4.49
N ILE A 74 5.21 -2.17 -3.34
CA ILE A 74 4.55 -1.05 -2.67
C ILE A 74 5.60 -0.05 -2.15
N LEU A 75 6.70 -0.53 -1.58
CA LEU A 75 7.73 0.31 -0.97
C LEU A 75 8.84 0.77 -1.94
N ASP A 76 8.75 0.42 -3.23
CA ASP A 76 9.67 0.91 -4.25
C ASP A 76 9.17 2.27 -4.76
N PRO A 77 9.90 3.39 -4.51
CA PRO A 77 9.48 4.73 -4.93
C PRO A 77 9.34 4.89 -6.44
N ASN A 78 9.97 4.02 -7.25
CA ASN A 78 9.85 4.05 -8.70
C ASN A 78 8.63 3.27 -9.22
N ARG A 79 7.92 2.54 -8.34
CA ARG A 79 6.79 1.68 -8.69
C ARG A 79 5.51 2.01 -7.93
N MET A 80 5.58 2.16 -6.61
CA MET A 80 4.49 2.54 -5.71
C MET A 80 3.23 1.65 -5.82
N CYS A 81 3.37 0.38 -6.21
CA CYS A 81 2.26 -0.59 -6.33
C CYS A 81 2.73 -2.07 -6.24
N PRO A 82 1.88 -3.01 -5.81
CA PRO A 82 2.26 -4.43 -5.69
C PRO A 82 2.80 -5.04 -6.99
N ILE A 83 3.77 -5.94 -6.88
CA ILE A 83 4.21 -6.80 -7.98
C ILE A 83 3.41 -8.10 -7.91
N ILE A 84 2.41 -8.22 -8.77
CA ILE A 84 1.55 -9.39 -8.87
C ILE A 84 1.71 -9.98 -10.27
N PRO A 85 2.23 -11.21 -10.43
CA PRO A 85 2.34 -11.84 -11.74
C PRO A 85 0.96 -12.28 -12.26
N GLU A 86 0.81 -12.26 -13.58
CA GLU A 86 -0.32 -12.92 -14.24
C GLU A 86 -0.28 -14.43 -13.98
N ARG A 87 -1.47 -15.04 -13.93
CA ARG A 87 -1.65 -16.48 -13.73
C ARG A 87 -2.47 -17.06 -14.88
N SER A 88 -2.21 -18.31 -15.21
CA SER A 88 -3.00 -19.04 -16.20
C SER A 88 -4.38 -19.41 -15.65
N ASN A 89 -5.31 -19.79 -16.53
CA ASN A 89 -6.65 -20.22 -16.12
C ASN A 89 -6.68 -21.54 -15.35
N ASP A 90 -5.60 -22.33 -15.42
CA ASP A 90 -5.47 -23.61 -14.70
C ASP A 90 -4.96 -23.42 -13.26
N GLU A 91 -4.52 -22.21 -12.92
CA GLU A 91 -4.09 -21.82 -11.57
C GLU A 91 -5.21 -21.06 -10.86
N TRP A 92 -5.25 -21.17 -9.52
CA TRP A 92 -6.16 -20.32 -8.75
C TRP A 92 -5.77 -18.85 -8.88
N SER A 93 -6.77 -17.98 -8.97
CA SER A 93 -6.53 -16.54 -8.81
C SER A 93 -6.08 -16.25 -7.37
N ILE A 94 -5.33 -15.17 -7.18
CA ILE A 94 -4.88 -14.75 -5.84
C ILE A 94 -6.08 -14.54 -4.89
N GLN A 95 -7.18 -13.99 -5.41
CA GLN A 95 -8.40 -13.79 -4.63
C GLN A 95 -9.04 -15.12 -4.21
N ALA A 96 -9.03 -16.13 -5.09
CA ALA A 96 -9.53 -17.47 -4.76
C ALA A 96 -8.68 -18.13 -3.67
N GLU A 97 -7.34 -18.07 -3.79
CA GLU A 97 -6.42 -18.59 -2.76
C GLU A 97 -6.71 -17.99 -1.39
N MET A 98 -6.83 -16.66 -1.29
CA MET A 98 -7.14 -15.96 -0.03
C MET A 98 -8.47 -16.41 0.56
N GLY A 99 -9.51 -16.52 -0.27
CA GLY A 99 -10.84 -16.92 0.18
C GLY A 99 -10.88 -18.35 0.71
N THR A 100 -10.14 -19.27 0.09
CA THR A 100 -10.07 -20.67 0.54
C THR A 100 -9.22 -20.88 1.79
N ALA A 101 -8.30 -19.95 2.09
CA ALA A 101 -7.41 -20.02 3.24
C ALA A 101 -8.01 -19.40 4.53
N ALA A 102 -9.13 -18.69 4.41
CA ALA A 102 -9.76 -17.95 5.51
C ALA A 102 -10.59 -18.83 6.45
#